data_AF-A0A6N8G0Q6-F1
#
_entry.id   AF-A0A6N8G0Q6-F1
#
_cell.length_a   1.000
_cell.length_b   1.000
_cell.length_c   1.000
_cell.angle_alpha   90.00
_cell.angle_beta   90.00
_cell.angle_gamma   90.00
#
_symmetry.space_group_name_H-M   'P 1'
#
loop_
_entity.id
_entity.type
_entity.pdbx_description
1 polymer ?
#
loop_
_entity_poly.entity_id
_entity_poly.type
_entity_poly.pdbx_seq_one_letter_code
_entity_poly.pdbx_strand_id
1 'polypeptide(L)'
;MMQVWRISKRKYAMTAFSGEGTRLVGGRWTPQGVSAVYTSSSLALAALELLVHLNKEDVTTEFVAIASEVPDDLATEVITSEQLPKNWRETPAPVALAIINLAINCDHRNRTHF
;
A
#
# COMPACT_ATOMS: atom_id res chain seq x y z
N MET A 1 14.87 12.92 2.12
CA MET A 1 14.56 11.51 1.86
C MET A 1 13.59 11.06 2.94
N MET A 2 12.51 10.37 2.57
CA MET A 2 11.59 9.75 3.49
C MET A 2 11.84 8.24 3.56
N GLN A 3 12.11 7.70 4.74
CA GLN A 3 12.29 6.26 4.91
C GLN A 3 10.93 5.57 5.10
N VAL A 4 10.74 4.48 4.36
CA VAL A 4 9.54 3.64 4.42
C VAL A 4 9.91 2.18 4.63
N TRP A 5 8.95 1.42 5.17
CA TRP A 5 9.13 0.03 5.55
C TRP A 5 8.04 -0.85 4.93
N ARG A 6 8.42 -2.06 4.52
CA ARG A 6 7.50 -3.10 4.09
C ARG A 6 7.94 -4.43 4.65
N ILE A 7 7.02 -5.20 5.23
CA ILE A 7 7.27 -6.58 5.61
C ILE A 7 6.61 -7.48 4.55
N SER A 8 7.36 -8.45 4.05
CA SER A 8 6.87 -9.39 3.03
C SER A 8 7.29 -10.82 3.37
N LYS A 9 6.59 -11.81 2.81
CA LYS A 9 7.03 -13.21 2.87
C LYS A 9 8.40 -13.31 2.20
N ARG A 10 9.35 -14.03 2.80
CA ARG A 10 10.74 -14.13 2.30
C ARG A 10 10.80 -14.52 0.83
N LYS A 11 9.93 -15.43 0.38
CA LYS A 11 9.84 -15.87 -1.04
C LYS A 11 9.53 -14.74 -2.04
N TYR A 12 8.99 -13.62 -1.59
CA TYR A 12 8.66 -12.45 -2.42
C TYR A 12 9.61 -11.27 -2.18
N ALA A 13 10.71 -11.44 -1.45
CA ALA A 13 11.63 -10.35 -1.10
C ALA A 13 12.14 -9.60 -2.34
N MET A 14 12.53 -10.33 -3.40
CA MET A 14 13.05 -9.75 -4.63
C MET A 14 12.00 -8.99 -5.46
N THR A 15 10.72 -9.30 -5.27
CA THR A 15 9.60 -8.70 -6.02
C THR A 15 8.72 -7.84 -5.12
N ALA A 16 9.20 -7.48 -3.91
CA ALA A 16 8.38 -6.85 -2.87
C ALA A 16 7.77 -5.51 -3.30
N PHE A 17 8.44 -4.80 -4.21
CA PHE A 17 8.02 -3.50 -4.75
C PHE A 17 7.45 -3.56 -6.18
N SER A 18 7.20 -4.76 -6.73
CA SER A 18 6.59 -4.91 -8.06
C SER A 18 5.12 -4.48 -8.13
N GLY A 19 4.43 -4.47 -6.99
CA GLY A 19 2.99 -4.22 -6.90
C GLY A 19 2.10 -5.38 -7.40
N GLU A 20 2.69 -6.50 -7.81
CA GLU A 20 1.98 -7.62 -8.44
C GLU A 20 0.93 -8.26 -7.52
N GLY A 21 1.24 -8.40 -6.22
CA GLY A 21 0.29 -8.96 -5.25
C GLY A 21 -1.00 -8.13 -5.15
N THR A 22 -0.86 -6.79 -5.12
CA THR A 22 -2.01 -5.88 -5.12
C THR A 22 -2.72 -5.87 -6.47
N ARG A 23 -2.00 -6.00 -7.58
CA ARG A 23 -2.63 -6.12 -8.91
C ARG A 23 -3.55 -7.34 -9.01
N LEU A 24 -3.12 -8.47 -8.46
CA LEU A 24 -3.87 -9.74 -8.54
C LEU A 24 -5.11 -9.76 -7.62
N VAL A 25 -5.01 -9.21 -6.41
CA VAL A 25 -6.02 -9.36 -5.36
C VAL A 25 -6.78 -8.06 -5.06
N GLY A 26 -6.20 -6.90 -5.37
CA GLY A 26 -6.64 -5.60 -4.88
C GLY A 26 -6.18 -5.34 -3.44
N GLY A 27 -6.72 -4.28 -2.84
CA GLY A 27 -6.49 -3.88 -1.46
C GLY A 27 -7.45 -2.76 -1.04
N ARG A 28 -7.37 -2.33 0.23
CA ARG A 28 -8.24 -1.27 0.78
C ARG A 28 -8.24 0.00 -0.07
N TRP A 29 -7.08 0.39 -0.59
CA TRP A 29 -6.88 1.61 -1.38
C TRP A 29 -6.64 1.32 -2.85
N THR A 30 -6.78 0.09 -3.34
CA THR A 30 -6.38 -0.24 -4.72
C THR A 30 -7.31 -1.28 -5.30
N PRO A 31 -7.97 -1.01 -6.44
CA PRO A 31 -8.83 -1.99 -7.05
C PRO A 31 -8.00 -3.11 -7.66
N GLN A 32 -8.63 -4.28 -7.83
CA GLN A 32 -8.02 -5.37 -8.58
C GLN A 32 -7.65 -4.91 -10.00
N GLY A 33 -6.51 -5.36 -10.50
CA GLY A 33 -5.97 -4.98 -11.81
C GLY A 33 -5.02 -3.78 -11.78
N VAL A 34 -4.90 -3.06 -10.66
CA VAL A 34 -3.97 -1.93 -10.50
C VAL A 34 -2.81 -2.31 -9.59
N SER A 35 -1.57 -2.12 -10.07
CA SER A 35 -0.37 -2.32 -9.25
C SER A 35 -0.19 -1.16 -8.27
N ALA A 36 -0.01 -1.48 -6.99
CA ALA A 36 0.42 -0.54 -5.97
C ALA A 36 1.26 -1.26 -4.91
N VAL A 37 2.09 -0.52 -4.19
CA VAL A 37 2.90 -1.05 -3.09
C VAL A 37 2.49 -0.34 -1.81
N TYR A 38 2.20 -1.14 -0.78
CA TYR A 38 1.84 -0.64 0.55
C TYR A 38 3.09 -0.62 1.40
N THR A 39 3.38 0.53 1.99
CA THR A 39 4.50 0.75 2.89
C THR A 39 4.03 1.49 4.13
N SER A 40 4.81 1.40 5.20
CA SER A 40 4.57 2.11 6.46
C SER A 40 5.71 3.06 6.75
N SER A 41 5.42 4.15 7.47
CA SER A 41 6.45 5.13 7.89
C SER A 41 7.40 4.60 8.97
N SER A 42 7.06 3.49 9.63
CA SER A 42 7.92 2.84 10.62
C SER A 42 7.82 1.31 10.53
N LEU A 43 8.88 0.62 10.97
CA LEU A 43 8.89 -0.84 11.06
C LEU A 43 7.81 -1.37 12.02
N ALA A 44 7.56 -0.64 13.12
CA ALA A 44 6.53 -1.01 14.10
C ALA A 44 5.12 -1.00 13.47
N LEU A 45 4.81 -0.01 12.64
CA LEU A 45 3.54 0.05 11.92
C LEU A 45 3.42 -1.06 10.87
N ALA A 46 4.50 -1.36 10.14
CA ALA A 46 4.52 -2.48 9.19
C ALA A 46 4.29 -3.83 9.90
N ALA A 47 4.85 -4.00 11.10
CA ALA A 47 4.64 -5.19 11.92
C ALA A 47 3.19 -5.29 12.43
N LEU A 48 2.58 -4.18 12.86
CA LEU A 48 1.18 -4.17 13.28
C LEU A 48 0.23 -4.57 12.13
N GLU A 49 0.45 -4.01 10.93
CA GLU A 49 -0.32 -4.37 9.74
C GLU A 49 -0.19 -5.85 9.42
N LEU A 50 1.03 -6.41 9.49
CA LEU A 50 1.23 -7.84 9.32
C LEU A 50 0.42 -8.63 10.37
N LEU A 51 0.58 -8.31 11.66
CA LEU A 51 -0.03 -9.05 12.77
C LEU A 51 -1.57 -9.11 12.67
N VAL A 52 -2.22 -8.00 12.28
CA VAL A 52 -3.68 -7.94 12.13
C VAL A 52 -4.18 -8.78 10.93
N HIS A 53 -3.33 -8.99 9.92
CA HIS A 53 -3.67 -9.74 8.71
C HIS A 53 -3.08 -11.16 8.66
N LEU A 54 -2.36 -11.60 9.70
CA LEU A 54 -1.81 -12.96 9.77
C LEU A 54 -2.93 -13.99 9.90
N ASN A 55 -2.87 -15.01 9.06
CA ASN A 55 -3.76 -16.17 9.15
C ASN A 55 -3.03 -17.37 9.75
N LYS A 56 -3.79 -18.38 10.21
CA LYS A 56 -3.22 -19.63 10.75
C LYS A 56 -2.27 -20.33 9.76
N GLU A 57 -2.46 -20.12 8.46
CA GLU A 57 -1.64 -20.67 7.39
C GLU A 57 -0.24 -20.02 7.33
N ASP A 58 -0.06 -18.85 7.93
CA ASP A 58 1.19 -18.11 7.91
C ASP A 58 2.15 -18.48 9.06
N VAL A 59 1.79 -19.43 9.93
CA VAL A 59 2.55 -19.79 11.14
C VAL A 59 3.99 -20.23 10.86
N THR A 60 4.23 -20.91 9.73
CA THR A 60 5.59 -21.34 9.31
C THR A 60 6.21 -20.40 8.29
N THR A 61 5.54 -19.30 7.96
CA THR A 61 6.03 -18.35 6.95
C THR A 61 7.14 -17.50 7.52
N GLU A 62 8.29 -17.52 6.84
CA GLU A 62 9.34 -16.55 7.11
C GLU A 62 9.00 -15.19 6.49
N PHE A 63 9.16 -14.14 7.28
CA PHE A 63 8.99 -12.76 6.87
C PHE A 63 10.31 -12.02 6.87
N VAL A 64 10.44 -11.04 5.98
CA VAL A 64 11.58 -10.12 5.92
C VAL A 64 11.08 -8.68 5.98
N ALA A 65 11.76 -7.87 6.77
CA ALA A 65 11.56 -6.42 6.78
C ALA A 65 12.48 -5.78 5.74
N ILE A 66 11.92 -4.93 4.90
CA ILE A 66 12.62 -4.25 3.81
C ILE A 66 12.44 -2.75 4.01
N ALA A 67 13.55 -2.05 4.23
CA ALA A 67 13.59 -0.58 4.23
C ALA A 67 13.78 -0.08 2.79
N SER A 68 13.15 1.04 2.48
CA SER A 68 13.38 1.79 1.23
C SER A 68 13.36 3.28 1.52
N GLU A 69 14.01 4.04 0.66
CA GLU A 69 13.98 5.49 0.69
C GLU A 69 13.13 6.02 -0.47
N VAL A 70 12.29 7.00 -0.17
CA VAL A 70 11.52 7.75 -1.16
C VAL A 70 12.15 9.14 -1.26
N PRO A 71 12.55 9.59 -2.46
CA PRO A 71 13.05 10.94 -2.67
C PRO A 71 11.99 12.00 -2.32
N ASP A 72 12.40 13.08 -1.64
CA ASP A 72 11.46 14.13 -1.21
C ASP A 72 10.97 15.00 -2.37
N ASP A 73 11.70 14.98 -3.49
CA ASP A 73 11.36 15.68 -4.73
C ASP A 73 10.32 14.94 -5.58
N LEU A 74 9.93 13.73 -5.17
CA LEU A 74 8.86 12.99 -5.80
C LEU A 74 7.50 13.65 -5.49
N ALA A 75 6.66 13.80 -6.52
CA ALA A 75 5.30 14.28 -6.34
C ALA A 75 4.54 13.36 -5.36
N THR A 76 4.03 13.97 -4.27
CA THR A 76 3.33 13.27 -3.21
C THR A 76 1.98 13.94 -2.97
N GLU A 77 0.93 13.12 -2.87
CA GLU A 77 -0.39 13.58 -2.46
C GLU A 77 -0.68 13.10 -1.03
N VAL A 78 -1.08 14.03 -0.16
CA VAL A 78 -1.41 13.75 1.23
C VAL A 78 -2.93 13.77 1.38
N ILE A 79 -3.49 12.65 1.80
CA ILE A 79 -4.94 12.50 2.04
C ILE A 79 -5.18 12.60 3.54
N THR A 80 -5.99 13.57 3.96
CA THR A 80 -6.41 13.73 5.35
C THR A 80 -7.70 12.97 5.64
N SER A 81 -8.02 12.77 6.92
CA SER A 81 -9.24 12.06 7.33
C SER A 81 -10.52 12.71 6.86
N GLU A 82 -10.52 14.02 6.63
CA GLU A 82 -11.69 14.81 6.23
C GLU A 82 -12.05 14.59 4.77
N GLN A 83 -11.08 14.17 3.95
CA GLN A 83 -11.27 13.84 2.53
C GLN A 83 -11.81 12.41 2.33
N LEU A 84 -11.82 11.59 3.39
CA LEU A 84 -12.26 10.21 3.34
C LEU A 84 -13.76 10.09 3.63
N PRO A 85 -14.46 9.12 3.00
CA PRO A 85 -15.84 8.79 3.34
C PRO A 85 -15.97 8.50 4.84
N LYS A 86 -17.07 8.91 5.49
CA LYS A 86 -17.25 8.73 6.95
C LYS A 86 -17.05 7.28 7.44
N ASN A 87 -17.31 6.30 6.57
CA ASN A 87 -17.20 4.88 6.85
C ASN A 87 -15.88 4.24 6.40
N TRP A 88 -14.83 5.03 6.11
CA TRP A 88 -13.56 4.51 5.58
C TRP A 88 -12.85 3.47 6.47
N ARG A 89 -13.14 3.47 7.77
CA ARG A 89 -12.58 2.53 8.75
C ARG A 89 -13.33 1.20 8.81
N GLU A 90 -14.46 1.05 8.14
CA GLU A 90 -15.23 -0.20 8.15
C GLU A 90 -14.44 -1.38 7.57
N THR A 91 -14.82 -2.57 8.02
CA THR A 91 -14.31 -3.86 7.55
C THR A 91 -15.52 -4.75 7.21
N PRO A 92 -15.69 -5.19 5.95
CA PRO A 92 -14.80 -4.99 4.80
C PRO A 92 -14.71 -3.53 4.37
N ALA A 93 -13.58 -3.16 3.74
CA ALA A 93 -13.32 -1.80 3.29
C ALA A 93 -14.38 -1.34 2.26
N PRO A 94 -14.90 -0.10 2.37
CA PRO A 94 -15.80 0.44 1.35
C PRO A 94 -15.13 0.51 -0.03
N VAL A 95 -15.84 0.10 -1.08
CA VAL A 95 -15.33 0.11 -2.47
C VAL A 95 -14.87 1.51 -2.90
N ALA A 96 -15.49 2.56 -2.37
CA ALA A 96 -15.11 3.94 -2.63
C ALA A 96 -13.64 4.26 -2.31
N LEU A 97 -13.01 3.55 -1.37
CA LEU A 97 -11.61 3.77 -1.02
C LEU A 97 -10.64 3.30 -2.11
N ALA A 98 -10.99 2.25 -2.85
CA ALA A 98 -10.20 1.79 -3.98
C ALA A 98 -10.21 2.80 -5.13
N ILE A 99 -11.31 3.55 -5.29
CA ILE A 99 -11.47 4.56 -6.34
C ILE A 99 -10.55 5.77 -6.12
N ILE A 100 -10.20 6.07 -4.87
CA ILE A 100 -9.31 7.19 -4.53
C ILE A 100 -7.98 7.07 -5.28
N ASN A 101 -7.36 5.89 -5.29
CA ASN A 101 -6.11 5.68 -6.00
C ASN A 101 -6.25 5.78 -7.53
N LEU A 102 -7.42 5.46 -8.09
CA LEU A 102 -7.66 5.68 -9.52
C LEU A 102 -7.69 7.19 -9.85
N ALA A 103 -8.31 8.00 -8.99
CA ALA A 103 -8.36 9.45 -9.18
C ALA A 103 -6.95 10.09 -9.15
N ILE A 104 -6.13 9.69 -8.18
CA ILE A 104 -4.74 10.16 -8.03
C ILE A 104 -3.89 9.81 -9.27
N ASN A 105 -3.98 8.55 -9.73
CA ASN A 105 -3.24 8.11 -10.92
C ASN A 105 -3.72 8.77 -12.22
N CYS A 106 -4.97 9.22 -12.29
CA CYS A 106 -5.49 9.96 -13.43
C CYS A 106 -5.00 11.42 -13.42
N ASP A 107 -4.98 12.08 -12.26
CA ASP A 107 -4.46 13.45 -12.15
C ASP A 107 -2.96 13.51 -12.48
N HIS A 108 -2.16 12.60 -11.94
CA HIS A 108 -0.72 12.55 -12.25
C HIS A 108 -0.43 12.29 -13.73
N ARG A 109 -1.18 11.39 -14.39
CA ARG A 109 -1.01 11.15 -15.85
C ARG A 109 -1.35 12.38 -16.68
N ASN A 110 -2.38 13.14 -16.30
CA ASN A 110 -2.72 14.37 -17.01
C ASN A 110 -1.67 15.48 -16.80
N ARG A 111 -0.94 15.48 -15.69
CA ARG A 111 0.13 16.46 -15.40
C ARG A 111 1.46 16.15 -16.10
N THR A 112 1.72 14.91 -16.49
CA THR A 112 2.96 14.53 -17.21
C THR A 112 2.87 14.66 -18.74
N HIS A 113 1.76 15.20 -19.27
CA HIS A 113 1.53 15.40 -20.70
C HIS A 113 1.74 16.86 -21.19
N PHE A 114 2.51 17.67 -20.45
CA PHE A 114 2.95 19.01 -20.88
C PHE A 114 4.45 19.07 -21.11
#